data_AF-U2CF69-F1
#
_entry.id   AF-U2CF69-F1
#
_cell.length_a   1.000
_cell.length_b   1.000
_cell.length_c   1.000
_cell.angle_alpha   90.00
_cell.angle_beta   90.00
_cell.angle_gamma   90.00
#
_symmetry.space_group_name_H-M   'P 1'
#
loop_
_entity.id
_entity.type
_entity.pdbx_description
1 polymer ?
#
loop_
_entity_poly.entity_id
_entity_poly.type
_entity_poly.pdbx_seq_one_letter_code
_entity_poly.pdbx_strand_id
1 'polypeptide(L)'
;MQVEKILVRFPALGSNYLITLQTVNHQDEMVVEVELSDLCTDNYIELEKTRKEIARRLKDEILVTPKVKLVKKGSLPQSEGKAVRVKDIRENQ
;
A
#
# COMPACT_ATOMS: atom_id res chain seq x y z
N MET A 1 5.41 -9.38 -7.56
CA MET A 1 4.57 -8.33 -8.21
C MET A 1 5.36 -7.03 -8.41
N GLN A 2 4.97 -6.10 -9.30
CA GLN A 2 5.66 -4.80 -9.46
C GLN A 2 5.61 -3.94 -8.18
N VAL A 3 4.42 -3.84 -7.55
CA VAL A 3 4.23 -3.10 -6.28
C VAL A 3 5.12 -3.65 -5.17
N GLU A 4 5.14 -4.97 -4.99
CA GLU A 4 5.95 -5.65 -3.99
C GLU A 4 7.44 -5.34 -4.11
N LYS A 5 7.99 -5.36 -5.34
CA LYS A 5 9.41 -5.05 -5.61
C LYS A 5 9.81 -3.64 -5.16
N ILE A 6 8.85 -2.72 -5.09
CA ILE A 6 9.08 -1.37 -4.58
C ILE A 6 9.01 -1.38 -3.07
N LEU A 7 7.97 -1.97 -2.49
CA LEU A 7 7.75 -1.98 -1.04
C LEU A 7 8.90 -2.65 -0.28
N VAL A 8 9.45 -3.77 -0.78
CA VAL A 8 10.56 -4.48 -0.13
C VAL A 8 11.86 -3.68 -0.05
N ARG A 9 11.99 -2.57 -0.79
CA ARG A 9 13.17 -1.69 -0.75
C ARG A 9 13.14 -0.73 0.44
N PHE A 10 12.01 -0.63 1.14
CA PHE A 10 11.85 0.26 2.27
C PHE A 10 11.95 -0.54 3.58
N PRO A 11 13.03 -0.38 4.35
CA PRO A 11 13.21 -1.13 5.60
C PRO A 11 12.19 -0.76 6.68
N ALA A 12 11.58 0.42 6.57
CA ALA A 12 10.53 0.88 7.47
C ALA A 12 9.19 0.15 7.27
N LEU A 13 9.02 -0.60 6.17
CA LEU A 13 7.78 -1.29 5.84
C LEU A 13 7.84 -2.79 6.18
N GLY A 14 6.69 -3.34 6.53
CA GLY A 14 6.48 -4.76 6.72
C GLY A 14 6.23 -5.51 5.40
N SER A 15 6.15 -6.83 5.49
CA SER A 15 5.90 -7.72 4.35
C SER A 15 4.42 -7.78 3.92
N ASN A 16 3.53 -7.26 4.75
CA ASN A 16 2.09 -7.27 4.51
C ASN A 16 1.65 -5.97 3.84
N TYR A 17 0.89 -6.13 2.77
CA TYR A 17 0.29 -5.04 2.03
C TYR A 17 -0.98 -5.53 1.35
N LEU A 18 -1.90 -4.60 1.13
CA LEU A 18 -3.16 -4.81 0.45
C LEU A 18 -3.38 -3.69 -0.56
N ILE A 19 -3.69 -4.08 -1.79
CA ILE A 19 -4.10 -3.15 -2.85
C ILE A 19 -5.61 -3.21 -2.92
N THR A 20 -6.29 -2.09 -2.67
CA THR A 20 -7.73 -1.97 -2.82
C THR A 20 -8.03 -1.14 -4.06
N LEU A 21 -8.73 -1.73 -5.03
CA LEU A 21 -9.27 -1.02 -6.18
C LEU A 21 -10.73 -0.68 -5.87
N GLN A 22 -11.08 0.60 -5.93
CA GLN A 22 -12.42 1.07 -5.60
C GLN A 22 -12.83 2.19 -6.54
N THR A 23 -14.13 2.37 -6.76
CA THR A 23 -14.66 3.49 -7.54
C THR A 23 -15.27 4.50 -6.56
N VAL A 24 -14.75 5.72 -6.53
CA VAL A 24 -15.25 6.81 -5.68
C VAL A 24 -15.64 7.96 -6.60
N ASN A 25 -16.89 8.43 -6.51
CA ASN A 25 -17.41 9.52 -7.36
C ASN A 25 -17.17 9.28 -8.87
N HIS A 26 -17.42 8.05 -9.35
CA HIS A 26 -17.17 7.63 -10.74
C HIS A 26 -15.69 7.67 -11.18
N GLN A 27 -14.76 7.79 -10.24
CA GLN A 27 -13.32 7.72 -10.50
C GLN A 27 -12.74 6.47 -9.86
N ASP A 28 -12.02 5.69 -10.66
CA ASP A 28 -11.27 4.54 -10.15
C ASP A 28 -10.08 5.02 -9.33
N GLU A 29 -10.02 4.58 -8.08
CA GLU A 29 -8.95 4.83 -7.15
C GLU A 29 -8.23 3.53 -6.80
N MET A 30 -6.90 3.58 -6.89
CA MET A 30 -6.02 2.53 -6.39
C MET A 30 -5.50 2.96 -5.02
N VAL A 31 -5.86 2.22 -3.98
CA VAL A 31 -5.37 2.42 -2.61
C VAL A 31 -4.36 1.32 -2.30
N VAL A 32 -3.17 1.69 -1.81
CA VAL A 32 -2.13 0.74 -1.39
C VAL A 32 -1.91 0.91 0.09
N GLU A 33 -2.35 -0.06 0.87
CA GLU A 33 -2.18 -0.13 2.30
C GLU A 33 -0.98 -1.02 2.59
N VAL A 34 0.00 -0.51 3.33
CA VAL A 34 1.22 -1.25 3.69
C VAL A 34 1.48 -1.13 5.17
N GLU A 35 1.78 -2.27 5.81
CA GLU A 35 2.10 -2.30 7.21
C GLU A 35 3.47 -1.66 7.48
N LEU A 36 3.58 -0.95 8.59
CA LEU A 36 4.87 -0.53 9.12
C LEU A 36 5.62 -1.72 9.73
N SER A 37 6.95 -1.69 9.66
CA SER A 37 7.80 -2.61 10.40
C SER A 37 7.84 -2.25 11.89
N ASP A 38 8.22 -3.21 12.75
CA ASP A 38 8.44 -2.94 14.20
C ASP A 38 9.60 -1.98 14.45
N LEU A 39 10.47 -1.78 13.46
CA LEU A 39 11.62 -0.89 13.52
C LEU A 39 11.27 0.54 13.10
N CYS A 40 10.02 0.80 12.72
CA CYS A 40 9.60 2.11 12.26
C CYS A 40 9.44 3.09 13.42
N THR A 41 10.03 4.28 13.28
CA THR A 41 9.90 5.37 14.26
C THR A 41 8.50 6.01 14.20
N ASP A 42 7.98 6.46 15.34
CA ASP A 42 6.75 7.27 15.44
C ASP A 42 6.92 8.73 14.96
N ASN A 43 8.02 9.04 14.26
CA ASN A 43 8.25 10.38 13.74
C ASN A 43 7.39 10.61 12.48
N TYR A 44 6.31 11.36 12.68
CA TYR A 44 5.36 11.73 11.63
C TYR A 44 6.01 12.35 10.37
N ILE A 45 7.07 13.16 10.54
CA ILE A 45 7.73 13.82 9.41
C ILE A 45 8.41 12.81 8.49
N GLU A 46 9.11 11.83 9.08
CA GLU A 46 9.80 10.78 8.33
C GLU A 46 8.82 9.79 7.69
N LEU A 47 7.71 9.49 8.38
CA LEU A 47 6.61 8.69 7.84
C LEU A 47 5.98 9.35 6.61
N GLU A 48 5.69 10.65 6.68
CA GLU A 48 5.11 11.37 5.53
C GLU A 48 6.08 11.45 4.34
N LYS A 49 7.38 11.66 4.59
CA LYS A 49 8.41 11.58 3.54
C LYS A 49 8.42 10.21 2.88
N THR A 50 8.42 9.15 3.70
CA THR A 50 8.41 7.76 3.22
C THR A 50 7.16 7.47 2.41
N ARG A 51 5.98 7.89 2.87
CA ARG A 51 4.71 7.74 2.15
C ARG A 51 4.75 8.42 0.78
N LYS A 52 5.24 9.67 0.71
CA LYS A 52 5.38 10.42 -0.55
C LYS A 52 6.36 9.75 -1.52
N GLU A 53 7.49 9.26 -1.00
CA GLU A 53 8.49 8.55 -1.81
C GLU A 53 7.94 7.23 -2.37
N ILE A 54 7.22 6.44 -1.55
CA ILE A 54 6.55 5.22 -2.01
C ILE A 54 5.54 5.55 -3.11
N ALA A 55 4.68 6.56 -2.90
CA ALA A 55 3.68 6.96 -3.89
C ALA A 55 4.32 7.37 -5.22
N ARG A 56 5.44 8.11 -5.16
CA ARG A 56 6.22 8.49 -6.34
C ARG A 56 6.78 7.27 -7.07
N ARG A 57 7.47 6.37 -6.36
CA ARG A 57 8.05 5.17 -6.99
C ARG A 57 7.00 4.25 -7.58
N LEU A 58 5.88 4.07 -6.89
CA LEU A 58 4.76 3.30 -7.40
C LEU A 58 4.23 3.95 -8.68
N LYS A 59 4.05 5.27 -8.71
CA LYS A 59 3.63 6.00 -9.90
C LYS A 59 4.58 5.80 -11.08
N ASP A 60 5.88 5.87 -10.84
CA ASP A 60 6.89 5.71 -11.90
C ASP A 60 6.89 4.29 -12.49
N GLU A 61 6.55 3.28 -11.68
CA GLU A 61 6.53 1.87 -12.09
C GLU A 61 5.20 1.41 -12.72
N ILE A 62 4.08 1.82 -12.14
CA ILE A 62 2.73 1.38 -12.58
C ILE A 62 2.02 2.42 -13.44
N LEU A 63 2.61 3.60 -13.64
CA LEU A 63 2.09 4.73 -14.42
C LEU A 63 0.75 5.31 -13.93
N VAL A 64 0.32 4.93 -12.73
CA VAL A 64 -0.89 5.43 -12.05
C VAL A 64 -0.49 5.98 -10.69
N THR A 65 -1.14 7.03 -10.20
CA THR A 65 -0.82 7.59 -8.87
C THR A 65 -1.68 6.91 -7.79
N PRO A 66 -1.15 5.95 -7.01
CA PRO A 66 -1.94 5.31 -5.97
C PRO A 66 -2.03 6.18 -4.71
N LYS A 67 -3.13 6.02 -3.96
CA LYS A 67 -3.25 6.51 -2.59
C LYS A 67 -2.55 5.55 -1.64
N VAL A 68 -1.38 5.92 -1.14
CA VAL A 68 -0.61 5.11 -0.18
C VAL A 68 -1.05 5.40 1.25
N LYS A 69 -1.36 4.36 2.01
CA LYS A 69 -1.65 4.42 3.45
C LYS A 69 -0.65 3.55 4.22
N LEU A 70 -0.03 4.15 5.23
CA LEU A 70 0.81 3.43 6.18
C LEU A 70 -0.09 2.98 7.33
N VAL A 71 -0.16 1.68 7.57
CA VAL A 71 -1.01 1.10 8.62
C VAL A 71 -0.15 0.36 9.65
N LYS A 72 -0.71 0.14 10.85
CA LYS A 72 0.02 -0.55 11.91
C LYS A 72 0.27 -2.01 11.52
N LYS A 73 1.39 -2.57 11.96
CA LYS A 73 1.67 -4.01 11.82
C LYS A 73 0.53 -4.85 12.42
N GLY A 74 0.09 -5.86 11.68
CA GLY A 74 -1.00 -6.77 12.07
C GLY A 74 -2.41 -6.19 11.91
N SER A 75 -2.56 -5.01 11.32
CA SER A 75 -3.86 -4.41 11.03
C SER A 75 -4.51 -4.94 9.76
N LEU A 76 -3.71 -5.42 8.79
CA LEU A 76 -4.23 -5.98 7.56
C LEU A 76 -4.71 -7.41 7.76
N PRO A 77 -5.81 -7.82 7.08
CA PRO A 77 -6.34 -9.17 7.21
C PRO A 77 -5.34 -10.20 6.68
N GLN A 78 -4.91 -11.12 7.55
CA GLN A 78 -4.11 -12.27 7.15
C GLN A 78 -5.08 -13.41 6.79
N SER A 79 -5.08 -13.83 5.52
CA SER A 79 -5.87 -14.99 5.10
C SER A 79 -5.10 -16.27 5.38
N GLU A 80 -5.72 -17.23 6.08
CA GLU A 80 -5.07 -18.46 6.58
C GLU A 80 -4.51 -19.39 5.49
N GLY A 81 -4.92 -19.27 4.22
CA GLY A 81 -4.47 -20.16 3.14
C GLY A 81 -3.67 -19.51 2.01
N LYS A 82 -4.02 -18.27 1.62
CA LYS A 82 -3.38 -17.56 0.50
C LYS A 82 -3.38 -16.06 0.78
N ALA A 83 -2.22 -15.43 0.74
CA ALA A 83 -2.12 -13.98 0.93
C ALA A 83 -2.88 -13.26 -0.19
N VAL A 84 -3.99 -12.59 0.17
CA VAL A 84 -4.72 -11.72 -0.74
C VAL A 84 -4.00 -10.38 -0.79
N ARG A 85 -3.39 -10.08 -1.94
CA ARG A 85 -2.64 -8.82 -2.15
C ARG A 85 -3.44 -7.77 -2.90
N VAL A 86 -4.54 -8.16 -3.54
CA VAL A 86 -5.41 -7.29 -4.32
C VAL A 86 -6.86 -7.59 -3.95
N LYS A 87 -7.60 -6.55 -3.59
CA LYS A 87 -9.03 -6.55 -3.31
C LYS A 87 -9.69 -5.59 -4.29
N ASP A 88 -10.45 -6.12 -5.23
CA ASP A 88 -11.22 -5.32 -6.17
C ASP A 88 -12.66 -5.18 -5.63
N ILE A 89 -13.04 -3.95 -5.30
CA ILE A 89 -14.39 -3.59 -4.84
C ILE A 89 -15.03 -2.56 -5.76
N ARG A 90 -14.53 -2.42 -7.00
CA ARG A 90 -15.19 -1.58 -8.00
C ARG A 90 -16.56 -2.16 -8.30
N GLU A 91 -17.56 -1.30 -8.40
CA GLU A 91 -18.90 -1.68 -8.88
C GLU A 91 -18.83 -1.85 -10.40
N ASN A 92 -18.16 -2.91 -10.85
CA ASN A 92 -18.27 -3.37 -12.21
C ASN A 92 -19.54 -4.20 -12.28
N GLN A 93 -20.66 -3.56 -12.64
CA GLN A 93 -21.84 -4.28 -13.12
C GLN A 93 -21.52 -5.04 -14.41
#